data_AF-A0A1Q6LG71-F1
#
_entry.id   AF-A0A1Q6LG71-F1
#
_cell.length_a   1.000
_cell.length_b   1.000
_cell.length_c   1.000
_cell.angle_alpha   90.00
_cell.angle_beta   90.00
_cell.angle_gamma   90.00
#
_symmetry.space_group_name_H-M   'P 1'
#
loop_
_entity.id
_entity.type
_entity.pdbx_description
1 polymer ?
#
loop_
_entity_poly.entity_id
_entity_poly.type
_entity_poly.pdbx_seq_one_letter_code
_entity_poly.pdbx_strand_id
1 'polypeptide(L)'
;MNFIFPKNYNFKNKFLGFIDYPTIFLNIIWDSIIFLIINLFFKSLHFKIFLFIILCFPFLLISFVGLNGENFIYVLRYLISFIFKQKLYLYSKNYFRYFSNYNKKL
;
A
#
# COMPACT_ATOMS: atom_id res chain seq x y z
N MET A 1 -29.26 -21.13 -16.27
CA MET A 1 -27.81 -21.43 -16.13
C MET A 1 -27.47 -21.43 -14.66
N ASN A 2 -26.84 -22.49 -14.14
CA ASN A 2 -26.38 -22.52 -12.75
C ASN A 2 -25.11 -21.66 -12.65
N PHE A 3 -25.22 -20.49 -12.02
CA PHE A 3 -24.07 -19.62 -11.74
C PHE A 3 -23.25 -20.25 -10.61
N ILE A 4 -22.14 -20.90 -10.96
CA ILE A 4 -21.19 -21.41 -9.98
C ILE A 4 -20.22 -20.27 -9.69
N PHE A 5 -20.43 -19.57 -8.57
CA PHE A 5 -19.44 -18.60 -8.10
C PHE A 5 -18.18 -19.36 -7.62
N PRO A 6 -17.00 -19.08 -8.20
CA PRO A 6 -15.76 -19.70 -7.75
C PRO A 6 -15.49 -19.32 -6.29
N LYS A 7 -15.47 -20.32 -5.39
CA LYS A 7 -15.28 -20.14 -3.94
C LYS A 7 -13.88 -19.62 -3.54
N ASN A 8 -12.96 -19.48 -4.49
CA ASN A 8 -11.56 -19.11 -4.22
C ASN A 8 -11.24 -17.63 -4.50
N TYR A 9 -12.25 -16.78 -4.69
CA TYR A 9 -12.03 -15.33 -4.79
C TYR A 9 -12.08 -14.69 -3.41
N ASN A 10 -10.95 -14.09 -3.02
CA ASN A 10 -10.90 -13.26 -1.84
C ASN A 10 -11.43 -11.86 -2.22
N PHE A 11 -12.73 -11.63 -2.02
CA PHE A 11 -13.34 -10.33 -2.24
C PHE A 11 -12.76 -9.32 -1.26
N LYS A 12 -11.76 -8.55 -1.70
CA LYS A 12 -11.33 -7.34 -1.00
C LYS A 12 -12.33 -6.24 -1.34
N ASN A 13 -13.07 -5.77 -0.34
CA ASN A 13 -13.98 -4.65 -0.52
C ASN A 13 -13.17 -3.39 -0.84
N LYS A 14 -13.28 -2.91 -2.07
CA LYS A 14 -12.72 -1.66 -2.54
C LYS A 14 -13.81 -0.62 -2.66
N PHE A 15 -13.56 0.58 -2.16
CA PHE A 15 -14.40 1.73 -2.40
C PHE A 15 -14.36 2.09 -3.89
N LEU A 16 -15.55 2.20 -4.49
CA LEU A 16 -15.74 2.42 -5.93
C LEU A 16 -15.05 1.37 -6.84
N GLY A 17 -14.64 0.22 -6.29
CA GLY A 17 -13.91 -0.81 -7.04
C GLY A 17 -12.41 -0.54 -7.25
N PHE A 18 -11.92 0.66 -6.90
CA PHE A 18 -10.53 1.07 -7.18
C PHE A 18 -9.68 1.19 -5.92
N ILE A 19 -10.21 1.78 -4.85
CA ILE A 19 -9.41 2.17 -3.68
C ILE A 19 -9.72 1.26 -2.50
N ASP A 20 -8.71 0.70 -1.87
CA ASP A 20 -8.90 -0.06 -0.64
C ASP A 20 -9.23 0.87 0.55
N TYR A 21 -10.08 0.42 1.46
CA TYR A 21 -10.38 1.15 2.69
C TYR A 21 -9.14 1.62 3.48
N PRO A 22 -8.12 0.78 3.72
CA PRO A 22 -6.92 1.23 4.44
C PRO A 22 -6.21 2.39 3.73
N THR A 23 -6.18 2.42 2.39
CA THR A 23 -5.60 3.54 1.63
C THR A 23 -6.39 4.83 1.80
N ILE A 24 -7.73 4.76 1.90
CA ILE A 24 -8.58 5.93 2.18
C ILE A 24 -8.27 6.50 3.56
N PHE A 25 -8.26 5.64 4.60
CA PHE A 25 -7.95 6.08 5.96
C PHE A 25 -6.57 6.74 6.06
N LEU A 26 -5.59 6.18 5.35
CA LEU A 26 -4.24 6.74 5.33
C LEU A 26 -4.19 8.12 4.66
N ASN A 27 -4.90 8.33 3.55
CA ASN A 27 -5.03 9.66 2.92
C ASN A 27 -5.74 10.66 3.87
N ILE A 28 -6.83 10.26 4.52
CA ILE A 28 -7.55 11.14 5.47
C ILE A 28 -6.65 11.57 6.63
N ILE A 29 -5.89 10.64 7.21
CA ILE A 29 -4.95 10.94 8.29
C ILE A 29 -3.86 11.90 7.80
N TRP A 30 -3.28 11.64 6.62
CA TRP A 30 -2.26 12.48 6.02
C TRP A 30 -2.76 13.91 5.74
N ASP A 31 -3.93 14.03 5.12
CA ASP A 31 -4.57 15.31 4.81
C ASP A 31 -4.89 16.09 6.08
N SER A 32 -5.38 15.42 7.12
CA SER A 32 -5.66 16.06 8.42
C SER A 32 -4.39 16.60 9.07
N ILE A 33 -3.28 15.87 9.00
CA ILE A 33 -1.99 16.31 9.57
C ILE A 33 -1.47 17.52 8.79
N ILE A 34 -1.47 17.47 7.45
CA ILE A 34 -1.02 18.58 6.60
C ILE A 34 -1.89 19.81 6.82
N PHE A 35 -3.21 19.65 6.90
CA PHE A 35 -4.13 20.75 7.16
C PHE A 35 -3.82 21.46 8.48
N LEU A 36 -3.60 20.69 9.55
CA LEU A 36 -3.21 21.23 10.87
C LEU A 36 -1.89 22.00 10.78
N ILE A 37 -0.86 21.42 10.15
CA ILE A 37 0.45 22.05 9.98
C ILE A 37 0.31 23.38 9.21
N ILE A 38 -0.32 23.36 8.04
CA ILE A 38 -0.49 24.56 7.20
C ILE A 38 -1.25 25.66 7.95
N ASN A 39 -2.28 25.29 8.72
CA ASN A 39 -3.09 26.25 9.47
C ASN A 39 -2.34 26.88 10.64
N LEU A 40 -1.33 26.20 11.21
CA LEU A 40 -0.46 26.73 12.26
C LEU A 40 0.53 27.78 11.72
N PHE A 41 1.11 27.55 10.54
CA PHE A 41 2.20 28.40 10.02
C PHE A 41 1.73 29.59 9.17
N PHE A 42 0.63 29.44 8.43
CA PHE A 42 0.20 30.45 7.46
C PHE A 42 -1.15 31.05 7.82
N LYS A 43 -1.36 32.34 7.50
CA LYS A 43 -2.67 33.02 7.72
C LYS A 43 -3.45 33.20 6.43
N SER A 44 -2.78 33.48 5.31
CA SER A 44 -3.43 33.75 4.03
C SER A 44 -4.06 32.48 3.43
N LEU A 45 -5.36 32.56 3.14
CA LEU A 45 -6.15 31.42 2.63
C LEU A 45 -5.62 30.89 1.30
N HIS A 46 -5.23 31.78 0.38
CA HIS A 46 -4.66 31.38 -0.92
C HIS A 46 -3.40 30.53 -0.77
N PHE A 47 -2.49 30.92 0.13
CA PHE A 47 -1.25 30.19 0.35
C PHE A 47 -1.50 28.84 1.02
N LYS A 48 -2.48 28.76 1.92
CA LYS A 48 -2.90 27.50 2.55
C LYS A 48 -3.39 26.49 1.51
N ILE A 49 -4.30 26.91 0.63
CA ILE A 49 -4.87 26.03 -0.39
C ILE A 49 -3.78 25.55 -1.36
N PHE A 50 -2.91 26.46 -1.81
CA PHE A 50 -1.81 26.13 -2.70
C PHE A 50 -0.86 25.08 -2.11
N LEU A 51 -0.41 25.28 -0.87
CA LEU A 51 0.45 24.31 -0.17
C LEU A 51 -0.25 22.98 0.07
N PHE A 52 -1.53 23.01 0.43
CA PHE A 52 -2.30 21.80 0.68
C PHE A 52 -2.38 20.93 -0.57
N ILE A 53 -2.68 21.52 -1.73
CA ILE A 53 -2.73 20.80 -3.00
C ILE A 53 -1.36 20.19 -3.34
N ILE A 54 -0.28 20.97 -3.22
CA ILE A 54 1.07 20.48 -3.56
C ILE A 54 1.51 19.31 -2.69
N LEU A 55 1.13 19.29 -1.41
CA LEU A 55 1.57 18.25 -0.47
C LEU A 55 0.64 17.02 -0.47
N CYS A 56 -0.68 17.21 -0.62
CA CYS A 56 -1.66 16.13 -0.58
C CYS A 56 -1.86 15.45 -1.94
N PHE A 57 -1.88 16.21 -3.04
CA PHE A 57 -2.25 15.67 -4.35
C PHE A 57 -1.26 14.62 -4.90
N PRO A 58 0.07 14.82 -4.85
CA PRO A 58 1.02 13.80 -5.29
C PRO A 58 0.92 12.51 -4.46
N PHE A 59 0.69 12.65 -3.16
CA PHE A 59 0.54 11.53 -2.25
C PHE A 59 -0.72 10.71 -2.55
N LEU A 60 -1.84 11.40 -2.81
CA LEU A 60 -3.10 10.78 -3.23
C LEU A 60 -2.92 9.99 -4.53
N LEU A 61 -2.22 10.54 -5.51
CA LEU A 61 -1.97 9.85 -6.78
C LEU A 61 -1.17 8.56 -6.59
N ILE A 62 -0.12 8.60 -5.77
CA ILE A 62 0.71 7.42 -5.47
C ILE A 62 -0.11 6.35 -4.74
N SER A 63 -0.93 6.75 -3.78
CA SER A 63 -1.78 5.81 -3.03
C SER A 63 -2.93 5.25 -3.88
N PHE A 64 -3.41 5.98 -4.87
CA PHE A 64 -4.45 5.55 -5.82
C PHE A 64 -3.93 4.55 -6.86
N VAL A 65 -2.78 4.85 -7.49
CA VAL A 65 -2.19 3.98 -8.52
C VAL A 65 -1.61 2.71 -7.90
N GLY A 66 -1.11 2.81 -6.68
CA GLY A 66 -0.34 1.72 -6.06
C GLY A 66 1.01 1.51 -6.76
N LEU A 67 1.71 0.45 -6.38
CA LEU A 67 3.00 0.09 -7.01
C LEU A 67 2.89 -1.33 -7.54
N ASN A 68 3.00 -1.48 -8.87
CA ASN A 68 2.90 -2.77 -9.57
C ASN A 68 1.64 -3.59 -9.24
N GLY A 69 0.50 -2.91 -9.05
CA GLY A 69 -0.79 -3.56 -8.74
C GLY A 69 -0.99 -3.93 -7.27
N GLU A 70 0.00 -3.67 -6.41
CA GLU A 70 -0.12 -3.80 -4.96
C GLU A 70 -0.43 -2.46 -4.29
N ASN A 71 -1.18 -2.52 -3.19
CA ASN A 71 -1.53 -1.31 -2.45
C ASN A 71 -0.27 -0.72 -1.83
N PHE A 72 -0.17 0.61 -1.89
CA PHE A 72 0.95 1.37 -1.34
C PHE A 72 1.24 1.02 0.13
N ILE A 73 0.21 0.74 0.93
CA ILE A 73 0.33 0.34 2.34
C ILE A 73 1.09 -0.97 2.52
N TYR A 74 0.83 -1.96 1.68
CA TYR A 74 1.54 -3.24 1.76
C TYR A 74 3.01 -3.04 1.40
N VAL A 75 3.28 -2.24 0.37
CA VAL A 75 4.64 -1.92 -0.06
C VAL A 75 5.40 -1.20 1.06
N LEU A 76 4.80 -0.20 1.70
CA LEU A 76 5.38 0.44 2.89
C LEU A 76 5.65 -0.56 4.00
N ARG A 77 4.71 -1.45 4.31
CA ARG A 77 4.92 -2.49 5.33
C ARG A 77 6.10 -3.40 4.99
N TYR A 78 6.26 -3.79 3.73
CA TYR A 78 7.39 -4.59 3.26
C TYR A 78 8.70 -3.81 3.37
N LEU A 79 8.74 -2.55 2.94
CA LEU A 79 9.91 -1.68 3.04
C LEU A 79 10.35 -1.49 4.51
N ILE A 80 9.40 -1.19 5.40
CA ILE A 80 9.66 -1.04 6.84
C ILE A 80 10.18 -2.36 7.42
N SER A 81 9.53 -3.48 7.09
CA SER A 81 9.97 -4.80 7.56
C SER A 81 11.37 -5.14 7.06
N PHE A 82 11.71 -4.76 5.83
CA PHE A 82 13.02 -4.96 5.24
C PHE A 82 14.11 -4.13 5.95
N ILE A 83 13.83 -2.85 6.24
CA ILE A 83 14.76 -1.97 6.95
C ILE A 83 15.10 -2.54 8.34
N PHE A 84 14.10 -3.01 9.09
CA PHE A 84 14.29 -3.55 10.44
C PHE A 84 14.71 -5.01 10.49
N LYS A 85 14.40 -5.81 9.46
CA LYS A 85 14.69 -7.25 9.37
C LYS A 85 15.28 -7.58 8.00
N GLN A 86 16.52 -7.13 7.76
CA GLN A 86 17.24 -7.33 6.50
C GLN A 86 17.49 -8.81 6.15
N LYS A 87 17.41 -9.75 7.12
CA LYS A 87 17.87 -11.14 6.97
C LYS A 87 16.89 -12.11 6.30
N LEU A 88 15.72 -11.68 5.83
CA LEU A 88 14.74 -12.56 5.19
C LEU A 88 14.40 -11.99 3.82
N TYR A 89 14.43 -12.86 2.78
CA TYR A 89 14.12 -12.61 1.36
C TYR A 89 15.28 -12.66 0.33
N LEU A 90 16.40 -13.29 0.66
CA LEU A 90 17.14 -14.00 -0.40
C LEU A 90 16.50 -15.38 -0.58
N TYR A 91 15.40 -15.45 -1.33
CA TYR A 91 14.92 -16.73 -1.86
C TYR A 91 15.94 -17.22 -2.90
N SER A 92 16.94 -17.97 -2.44
CA SER A 92 17.86 -18.66 -3.33
C SER A 92 17.13 -19.86 -3.94
N LYS A 93 16.91 -19.82 -5.25
CA LYS A 93 16.30 -20.92 -6.05
C LYS A 93 16.99 -22.27 -5.82
N ASN A 94 18.24 -22.28 -5.37
CA ASN A 94 18.99 -23.50 -5.06
C ASN A 94 18.47 -24.21 -3.81
N TYR A 95 17.99 -23.50 -2.79
CA TYR A 95 17.50 -24.12 -1.54
C TYR A 95 16.26 -25.00 -1.78
N PHE A 96 15.37 -24.60 -2.68
CA PHE A 96 14.18 -25.39 -3.04
C PHE A 96 14.54 -26.69 -3.78
N ARG A 97 15.59 -26.68 -4.61
CA ARG A 97 16.10 -27.89 -5.30
C ARG A 97 16.66 -28.92 -4.32
N TYR A 98 17.36 -28.47 -3.28
CA TYR A 98 17.86 -29.38 -2.23
C TYR A 98 16.72 -30.02 -1.44
N PHE A 99 15.71 -29.25 -1.02
CA PHE A 99 14.58 -29.79 -0.26
C PHE A 99 13.67 -30.71 -1.11
N SER A 100 13.44 -30.36 -2.39
CA SER A 100 12.71 -31.20 -3.33
C SER A 100 13.43 -32.53 -3.62
N ASN A 101 14.76 -32.54 -3.66
CA ASN A 101 15.53 -33.77 -3.86
C ASN A 101 15.60 -34.63 -2.59
N TYR A 102 15.52 -34.03 -1.41
CA TYR A 102 15.47 -34.77 -0.14
C TYR A 102 14.14 -35.52 0.02
N ASN A 103 13.01 -34.86 -0.30
CA ASN A 103 11.68 -35.48 -0.27
C ASN A 103 11.42 -36.49 -1.42
N LYS A 104 12.29 -36.56 -2.43
CA LYS A 104 12.26 -37.61 -3.46
C LYS A 104 13.11 -38.84 -3.12
N LYS A 105 13.92 -38.76 -2.06
CA LYS A 105 14.82 -39.84 -1.60
C LYS A 105 14.28 -40.60 -0.37
N LEU A 106 13.13 -40.19 0.15
CA LEU A 106 12.31 -40.92 1.12
C LEU A 106 11.12 -41.51 0.37
#